data_AF-A0A6I3DNI9-F1
#
_entry.id   AF-A0A6I3DNI9-F1
#
_cell.length_a   1.000
_cell.length_b   1.000
_cell.length_c   1.000
_cell.angle_alpha   90.00
_cell.angle_beta   90.00
_cell.angle_gamma   90.00
#
_symmetry.space_group_name_H-M   'P 1'
#
loop_
_entity.id
_entity.type
_entity.pdbx_description
1 polymer ?
#
loop_
_entity_poly.entity_id
_entity_poly.type
_entity_poly.pdbx_seq_one_letter_code
_entity_poly.pdbx_strand_id
1 'polypeptide(L)'
;TDGRLVMLQLEELTSGVDDEYRLLISDYRSSSAPNASEILLALGALEGESLLDVEDVVRTLGYLDEQEMEGGVRPRGLRLLAKIPRLPASVSDQVVAQFGSLARIMRASLDELIEVDGVGEVRARVIKDGIARIVESSILERYK
;
A
#
# COMPACT_ATOMS: atom_id res chain seq x y z
N THR A 1 -21.66 25.47 19.70
CA THR A 1 -20.33 25.53 19.06
C THR A 1 -19.47 24.29 19.35
N ASP A 2 -20.07 23.19 19.80
CA ASP A 2 -19.41 21.90 20.13
C ASP A 2 -19.12 21.03 18.91
N GLY A 3 -19.91 21.17 17.83
CA GLY A 3 -19.79 20.29 16.66
C GLY A 3 -18.45 20.39 15.94
N ARG A 4 -17.74 21.53 16.01
CA ARG A 4 -16.42 21.69 15.39
C ARG A 4 -15.35 20.86 16.12
N LEU A 5 -15.43 20.75 17.45
CA LEU A 5 -14.50 19.94 18.23
C LEU A 5 -14.74 18.44 18.00
N VAL A 6 -16.02 18.03 17.96
CA VAL A 6 -16.40 16.63 17.63
C VAL A 6 -15.96 16.26 16.21
N MET A 7 -16.10 17.16 15.23
CA MET A 7 -15.62 16.92 13.86
C MET A 7 -14.09 16.80 13.80
N LEU A 8 -13.34 17.66 14.52
CA LEU A 8 -11.88 17.58 14.58
C LEU A 8 -11.39 16.29 15.26
N GLN A 9 -12.06 15.85 16.33
CA GLN A 9 -11.75 14.58 16.99
C GLN A 9 -12.06 13.38 16.10
N LEU A 10 -13.16 13.44 15.35
CA LEU A 10 -13.48 12.41 14.36
C LEU A 10 -12.43 12.39 13.24
N GLU A 11 -12.06 13.55 12.72
CA GLU A 11 -11.04 13.70 11.66
C GLU A 11 -9.66 13.22 12.14
N GLU A 12 -9.28 13.47 13.40
CA GLU A 12 -8.04 12.99 14.00
C GLU A 12 -8.05 11.46 14.15
N LEU A 13 -9.18 10.87 14.59
CA LEU A 13 -9.38 9.42 14.68
C LEU A 13 -9.37 8.72 13.31
N THR A 14 -9.86 9.38 12.26
CA THR A 14 -9.93 8.81 10.90
C THR A 14 -8.69 9.09 10.05
N SER A 15 -7.88 10.10 10.39
CA SER A 15 -6.74 10.55 9.57
C SER A 15 -5.71 9.45 9.27
N GLY A 16 -5.33 8.66 10.28
CA GLY A 16 -4.39 7.55 10.08
C GLY A 16 -4.99 6.36 9.32
N VAL A 17 -6.30 6.22 9.38
CA VAL A 17 -7.05 5.18 8.67
C VAL A 17 -7.16 5.51 7.18
N ASP A 18 -7.37 6.78 6.84
CA ASP A 18 -7.39 7.26 5.45
C ASP A 18 -6.07 7.00 4.72
N ASP A 19 -4.94 7.23 5.38
CA ASP A 19 -3.62 6.98 4.79
C ASP A 19 -3.34 5.49 4.61
N GLU A 20 -3.75 4.65 5.56
CA GLU A 20 -3.64 3.20 5.41
C GLU A 20 -4.51 2.68 4.25
N TYR A 21 -5.71 3.23 4.06
CA TYR A 21 -6.56 2.91 2.93
C TYR A 21 -5.95 3.38 1.60
N ARG A 22 -5.37 4.59 1.54
CA ARG A 22 -4.68 5.06 0.33
C ARG A 22 -3.52 4.15 -0.04
N LEU A 23 -2.74 3.69 0.94
CA LEU A 23 -1.64 2.74 0.71
C LEU A 23 -2.15 1.37 0.27
N LEU A 24 -3.24 0.89 0.86
CA LEU A 24 -3.89 -0.36 0.46
C LEU A 24 -4.35 -0.28 -1.00
N ILE A 25 -5.10 0.76 -1.38
CA ILE A 25 -5.53 0.93 -2.76
C ILE A 25 -4.31 1.08 -3.70
N SER A 26 -3.27 1.80 -3.26
CA SER A 26 -2.05 1.95 -4.06
C SER A 26 -1.31 0.64 -4.31
N ASP A 27 -1.42 -0.32 -3.38
CA ASP A 27 -0.84 -1.65 -3.53
C ASP A 27 -1.57 -2.53 -4.57
N TYR A 28 -2.85 -2.28 -4.82
CA TYR A 28 -3.71 -3.18 -5.61
C TYR A 28 -4.38 -2.53 -6.82
N ARG A 29 -4.28 -1.22 -7.03
CA ARG A 29 -4.82 -0.56 -8.23
C ARG A 29 -4.10 -1.03 -9.51
N SER A 30 -4.85 -1.06 -10.62
CA SER A 30 -4.23 -1.17 -11.95
C SER A 30 -3.31 0.03 -12.20
N SER A 31 -2.26 -0.18 -13.00
CA SER A 31 -1.29 0.88 -13.32
C SER A 31 -1.90 2.02 -14.13
N SER A 32 -2.96 1.75 -14.88
CA SER A 32 -3.72 2.72 -15.69
C SER A 32 -4.82 3.43 -14.90
N ALA A 33 -5.11 3.02 -13.66
CA ALA A 33 -6.26 3.50 -12.91
C ALA A 33 -6.08 4.95 -12.38
N PRO A 34 -7.13 5.65 -11.92
CA PRO A 34 -7.04 6.98 -11.31
C PRO A 34 -6.42 6.94 -9.91
N ASN A 35 -5.88 8.02 -9.34
CA ASN A 35 -5.13 7.93 -8.07
C ASN A 35 -5.94 7.32 -6.90
N ALA A 36 -5.25 6.87 -5.85
CA ALA A 36 -5.88 6.13 -4.74
C ALA A 36 -7.02 6.90 -4.05
N SER A 37 -6.95 8.23 -3.97
CA SER A 37 -8.00 9.05 -3.36
C SER A 37 -9.28 9.03 -4.19
N GLU A 38 -9.16 9.11 -5.52
CA GLU A 38 -10.30 9.01 -6.44
C GLU A 38 -10.95 7.63 -6.40
N ILE A 39 -10.14 6.58 -6.33
CA ILE A 39 -10.64 5.20 -6.18
C ILE A 39 -11.37 5.04 -4.84
N LEU A 40 -10.84 5.57 -3.73
CA LEU A 40 -11.51 5.51 -2.43
C LEU A 40 -12.86 6.23 -2.45
N LEU A 41 -12.93 7.40 -3.09
CA LEU A 41 -14.20 8.11 -3.28
C LEU A 41 -15.18 7.29 -4.12
N ALA A 42 -14.73 6.65 -5.20
CA ALA A 42 -15.57 5.80 -6.03
C ALA A 42 -16.07 4.56 -5.28
N LEU A 43 -15.20 3.89 -4.52
CA LEU A 43 -15.57 2.76 -3.65
C LEU A 43 -16.58 3.18 -2.59
N GLY A 44 -16.39 4.35 -1.97
CA GLY A 44 -17.32 4.89 -0.97
C GLY A 44 -18.68 5.32 -1.55
N ALA A 45 -18.78 5.50 -2.87
CA ALA A 45 -20.02 5.80 -3.57
C ALA A 45 -20.77 4.55 -4.06
N LEU A 46 -20.18 3.35 -3.95
CA LEU A 46 -20.88 2.10 -4.23
C LEU A 46 -21.93 1.86 -3.14
N GLU A 47 -23.21 1.72 -3.53
CA GLU A 47 -24.31 1.49 -2.61
C GLU A 47 -24.60 -0.02 -2.41
N GLY A 48 -24.99 -0.41 -1.19
CA GLY A 48 -25.59 -1.72 -0.92
C GLY A 48 -24.71 -2.93 -1.25
N GLU A 49 -25.25 -3.87 -2.04
CA GLU A 49 -24.59 -5.14 -2.39
C GLU A 49 -23.42 -4.96 -3.38
N SER A 50 -23.32 -3.84 -4.10
CA SER A 50 -22.22 -3.61 -5.05
C SER A 50 -20.85 -3.48 -4.38
N LEU A 51 -20.77 -3.04 -3.12
CA LEU A 51 -19.51 -3.06 -2.38
C LEU A 51 -19.09 -4.50 -2.01
N LEU A 52 -20.04 -5.43 -1.98
CA LEU A 52 -19.80 -6.85 -1.75
C LEU A 52 -19.56 -7.62 -3.05
N ASP A 53 -19.85 -7.01 -4.21
CA ASP A 53 -19.59 -7.57 -5.52
C ASP A 53 -18.12 -7.38 -5.90
N VAL A 54 -17.42 -8.50 -6.05
CA VAL A 54 -16.00 -8.52 -6.41
C VAL A 54 -15.76 -7.90 -7.78
N GLU A 55 -16.67 -8.06 -8.73
CA GLU A 55 -16.52 -7.49 -10.08
C GLU A 55 -16.57 -5.96 -10.05
N ASP A 56 -17.48 -5.39 -9.27
CA ASP A 56 -17.61 -3.93 -9.11
C ASP A 56 -16.40 -3.33 -8.41
N VAL A 57 -15.88 -3.99 -7.37
CA VAL A 57 -14.65 -3.55 -6.67
C VAL A 57 -13.44 -3.62 -7.60
N VAL A 58 -13.27 -4.71 -8.33
CA VAL A 58 -12.16 -4.91 -9.29
C VAL A 58 -12.19 -3.87 -10.41
N ARG A 59 -13.37 -3.59 -10.96
CA ARG A 59 -13.56 -2.54 -11.98
C ARG A 59 -13.21 -1.17 -11.42
N THR A 60 -13.58 -0.89 -10.17
CA THR A 60 -13.27 0.37 -9.48
C THR A 60 -11.77 0.52 -9.21
N LEU A 61 -11.05 -0.58 -8.97
CA LEU A 61 -9.58 -0.61 -8.91
C LEU A 61 -8.91 -0.41 -10.29
N GLY A 62 -9.70 -0.35 -11.36
CA GLY A 62 -9.28 -0.08 -12.73
C GLY A 62 -8.82 -1.30 -13.52
N TYR A 63 -9.21 -2.51 -13.11
CA TYR A 63 -9.07 -3.71 -13.91
C TYR A 63 -10.30 -3.86 -14.81
N LEU A 64 -10.11 -3.74 -16.12
CA LEU A 64 -11.20 -3.81 -17.10
C LEU A 64 -11.19 -5.12 -17.88
N ASP A 65 -10.06 -5.83 -17.90
CA ASP A 65 -9.88 -7.10 -18.58
C ASP A 65 -9.38 -8.16 -17.59
N GLU A 66 -9.97 -9.36 -17.63
CA GLU A 66 -9.53 -10.52 -16.84
C GLU A 66 -8.07 -10.88 -17.13
N GLN A 67 -7.56 -10.58 -18.33
CA GLN A 67 -6.15 -10.74 -18.68
C GLN A 67 -5.23 -9.89 -17.80
N GLU A 68 -5.65 -8.70 -17.35
CA GLU A 68 -4.87 -7.86 -16.41
C GLU A 68 -4.75 -8.51 -15.02
N MET A 69 -5.64 -9.45 -14.72
CA MET A 69 -5.67 -10.21 -13.48
C MET A 69 -5.13 -11.64 -13.64
N GLU A 70 -4.59 -11.99 -14.81
CA GLU A 70 -4.05 -13.32 -15.07
C GLU A 70 -2.85 -13.58 -14.12
N GLY A 71 -2.94 -14.64 -13.32
CA GLY A 71 -1.99 -14.93 -12.22
C GLY A 71 -2.34 -14.25 -10.87
N GLY A 72 -3.38 -13.43 -10.86
CA GLY A 72 -3.97 -12.75 -9.70
C GLY A 72 -3.24 -11.48 -9.28
N VAL A 73 -3.98 -10.55 -8.69
CA VAL A 73 -3.42 -9.29 -8.18
C VAL A 73 -2.53 -9.55 -6.96
N ARG A 74 -1.38 -8.88 -6.90
CA ARG A 74 -0.42 -8.97 -5.80
C ARG A 74 -0.10 -7.56 -5.28
N PRO A 75 0.12 -7.40 -3.97
CA PRO A 75 0.49 -6.11 -3.42
C PRO A 75 1.84 -5.65 -3.97
N ARG A 76 1.93 -4.37 -4.31
CA ARG A 76 3.17 -3.73 -4.77
C ARG A 76 4.22 -3.61 -3.65
N GLY A 77 3.79 -3.36 -2.42
CA GLY A 77 4.63 -3.29 -1.22
C GLY A 77 4.67 -1.91 -0.53
N LEU A 78 3.93 -0.91 -1.04
CA LEU A 78 3.89 0.45 -0.50
C LEU A 78 3.46 0.47 0.95
N ARG A 79 2.42 -0.29 1.31
CA ARG A 79 1.93 -0.33 2.68
C ARG A 79 2.94 -0.92 3.66
N LEU A 80 3.73 -1.90 3.24
CA LEU A 80 4.80 -2.46 4.07
C LEU A 80 5.94 -1.45 4.24
N LEU A 81 6.40 -0.83 3.14
CA LEU A 81 7.50 0.12 3.15
C LEU A 81 7.16 1.38 3.97
N ALA A 82 5.91 1.84 3.95
CA ALA A 82 5.44 2.96 4.76
C ALA A 82 5.54 2.72 6.28
N LYS A 83 5.57 1.44 6.72
CA LYS A 83 5.78 1.10 8.14
C LYS A 83 7.24 1.21 8.58
N ILE A 84 8.18 1.42 7.66
CA ILE A 84 9.61 1.53 7.98
C ILE A 84 9.91 2.96 8.45
N PRO A 85 10.31 3.17 9.72
CA PRO A 85 10.50 4.50 10.26
C PRO A 85 11.57 5.29 9.49
N ARG A 86 11.25 6.55 9.16
CA ARG A 86 12.15 7.49 8.46
C ARG A 86 12.48 7.09 7.01
N LEU A 87 11.73 6.18 6.40
CA LEU A 87 11.82 5.91 4.97
C LEU A 87 10.96 6.92 4.19
N PRO A 88 11.53 7.76 3.32
CA PRO A 88 10.75 8.71 2.52
C PRO A 88 9.82 7.99 1.54
N ALA A 89 8.60 8.52 1.33
CA ALA A 89 7.63 7.96 0.39
C ALA A 89 8.19 7.84 -1.04
N SER A 90 8.95 8.84 -1.49
CA SER A 90 9.60 8.81 -2.81
C SER A 90 10.57 7.64 -2.98
N VAL A 91 11.22 7.19 -1.90
CA VAL A 91 12.08 6.00 -1.94
C VAL A 91 11.23 4.74 -2.05
N SER A 92 10.12 4.66 -1.30
CA SER A 92 9.17 3.55 -1.42
C SER A 92 8.63 3.41 -2.84
N ASP A 93 8.32 4.53 -3.49
CA ASP A 93 7.85 4.57 -4.88
C ASP A 93 8.92 4.02 -5.85
N GLN A 94 10.19 4.44 -5.71
CA GLN A 94 11.29 3.93 -6.54
C GLN A 94 11.53 2.43 -6.35
N VAL A 95 11.50 1.94 -5.11
CA VAL A 95 11.65 0.51 -4.81
C VAL A 95 10.50 -0.28 -5.44
N VAL A 96 9.26 0.19 -5.28
CA VAL A 96 8.10 -0.46 -5.88
C VAL A 96 8.15 -0.45 -7.40
N ALA A 97 8.60 0.66 -8.02
CA ALA A 97 8.79 0.75 -9.45
C ALA A 97 9.83 -0.26 -9.96
N GLN A 98 10.94 -0.45 -9.24
CA GLN A 98 12.00 -1.40 -9.62
C GLN A 98 11.56 -2.87 -9.48
N PHE A 99 10.98 -3.25 -8.34
CA PHE A 99 10.71 -4.66 -8.04
C PHE A 99 9.31 -5.12 -8.46
N GLY A 100 8.33 -4.21 -8.55
CA GLY A 100 6.97 -4.44 -9.03
C GLY A 100 6.06 -5.25 -8.10
N SER A 101 6.57 -5.94 -7.08
CA SER A 101 5.76 -6.68 -6.12
C SER A 101 6.44 -6.81 -4.77
N LEU A 102 5.63 -6.88 -3.71
CA LEU A 102 6.10 -7.09 -2.35
C LEU A 102 6.96 -8.35 -2.24
N ALA A 103 6.55 -9.43 -2.90
CA ALA A 103 7.27 -10.70 -2.85
C ALA A 103 8.68 -10.60 -3.47
N ARG A 104 8.89 -9.76 -4.48
CA ARG A 104 10.22 -9.50 -5.04
C ARG A 104 11.04 -8.60 -4.12
N ILE A 105 10.44 -7.54 -3.56
CA ILE A 105 11.09 -6.66 -2.58
C ILE A 105 11.61 -7.46 -1.39
N MET A 106 10.82 -8.38 -0.85
CA MET A 106 11.23 -9.21 0.29
C MET A 106 12.41 -10.12 -0.01
N ARG A 107 12.54 -10.58 -1.26
CA ARG A 107 13.65 -11.45 -1.70
C ARG A 107 14.87 -10.69 -2.19
N ALA A 108 14.74 -9.39 -2.46
CA ALA A 108 15.82 -8.55 -2.96
C ALA A 108 17.05 -8.63 -2.05
N SER A 109 18.21 -8.79 -2.67
CA SER A 109 19.51 -8.67 -2.03
C SER A 109 19.81 -7.22 -1.63
N LEU A 110 20.83 -7.02 -0.81
CA LEU A 110 21.27 -5.68 -0.44
C LEU A 110 21.77 -4.93 -1.69
N ASP A 111 22.52 -5.60 -2.55
CA ASP A 111 23.10 -5.02 -3.76
C ASP A 111 22.00 -4.59 -4.75
N GLU A 112 20.98 -5.42 -4.98
CA GLU A 112 19.84 -5.03 -5.84
C GLU A 112 19.08 -3.81 -5.30
N LEU A 113 19.00 -3.64 -3.98
CA LEU A 113 18.38 -2.46 -3.37
C LEU A 113 19.25 -1.22 -3.56
N ILE A 114 20.57 -1.35 -3.55
CA ILE A 114 21.51 -0.23 -3.74
C ILE A 114 21.43 0.33 -5.16
N GLU A 115 21.08 -0.51 -6.15
CA GLU A 115 20.90 -0.08 -7.55
C GLU A 115 19.61 0.72 -7.79
N VAL A 116 18.72 0.83 -6.80
CA VAL A 116 17.50 1.65 -6.92
C VAL A 116 17.86 3.13 -6.77
N ASP A 117 17.34 3.97 -7.66
CA ASP A 117 17.58 5.41 -7.58
C ASP A 117 17.14 5.99 -6.21
N GLY A 118 18.01 6.78 -5.62
CA GLY A 118 17.82 7.31 -4.26
C GLY A 118 17.99 6.30 -3.13
N VAL A 119 18.41 5.05 -3.38
CA VAL A 119 18.68 4.04 -2.34
C VAL A 119 20.18 3.74 -2.27
N GLY A 120 20.92 4.49 -1.45
CA GLY A 120 22.30 4.10 -1.09
C GLY A 120 22.36 2.96 -0.06
N GLU A 121 23.56 2.48 0.24
CA GLU A 121 23.82 1.38 1.19
C GLU A 121 23.08 1.53 2.53
N VAL A 122 23.10 2.72 3.11
CA VAL A 122 22.44 3.01 4.38
C VAL A 122 20.92 2.79 4.29
N ARG A 123 20.28 3.25 3.21
CA ARG A 123 18.83 3.09 3.01
C ARG A 123 18.48 1.65 2.68
N ALA A 124 19.30 0.97 1.87
CA ALA A 124 19.12 -0.45 1.57
C ALA A 124 19.09 -1.30 2.85
N ARG A 125 20.02 -1.03 3.78
CA ARG A 125 20.04 -1.72 5.08
C ARG A 125 18.82 -1.39 5.94
N VAL A 126 18.42 -0.10 5.99
CA VAL A 126 17.18 0.31 6.69
C VAL A 126 15.95 -0.42 6.15
N ILE A 127 15.85 -0.59 4.82
CA ILE A 127 14.74 -1.32 4.19
C ILE A 127 14.77 -2.80 4.60
N LYS A 128 15.92 -3.49 4.46
CA LYS A 128 16.05 -4.92 4.83
C LYS A 128 15.73 -5.15 6.31
N ASP A 129 16.31 -4.35 7.20
CA ASP A 129 16.08 -4.47 8.64
C ASP A 129 14.64 -4.10 9.03
N GLY A 130 14.05 -3.12 8.33
CA GLY A 130 12.64 -2.74 8.50
C GLY A 130 11.70 -3.88 8.15
N ILE A 131 11.89 -4.49 6.97
CA ILE A 131 11.10 -5.64 6.53
C ILE A 131 11.27 -6.82 7.50
N ALA A 132 12.50 -7.16 7.89
CA ALA A 132 12.77 -8.27 8.80
C ALA A 132 12.03 -8.12 10.13
N ARG A 133 12.06 -6.91 10.73
CA ARG A 133 11.36 -6.61 11.98
C ARG A 133 9.84 -6.76 11.86
N ILE A 134 9.26 -6.29 10.75
CA ILE A 134 7.80 -6.40 10.54
C ILE A 134 7.39 -7.87 10.36
N VAL A 135 8.20 -8.67 9.65
CA VAL A 135 7.94 -10.10 9.50
C VAL A 135 8.01 -10.80 10.85
N GLU A 136 9.05 -10.53 11.64
CA GLU A 136 9.22 -11.09 13.00
C GLU A 136 8.02 -10.76 13.90
N SER A 137 7.57 -9.49 13.92
CA SER A 137 6.40 -9.10 14.73
C SER A 137 5.12 -9.80 14.25
N SER A 138 4.91 -9.92 12.94
CA SER A 138 3.73 -10.58 12.37
C SER A 138 3.67 -12.08 12.67
N ILE A 139 4.83 -12.74 12.77
CA ILE A 139 4.92 -14.15 13.18
C ILE A 139 4.56 -14.26 14.66
N LEU A 140 5.14 -13.41 15.50
CA LEU A 140 4.89 -13.41 16.95
C LEU A 140 3.43 -13.12 17.30
N GLU A 141 2.76 -12.24 16.56
CA GLU A 141 1.32 -11.95 16.74
C GLU A 141 0.42 -13.14 16.39
N ARG A 142 0.80 -13.99 15.43
CA ARG A 142 0.02 -15.19 15.05
C ARG A 142 0.05 -16.31 16.10
N TYR A 143 0.98 -16.26 17.05
CA TYR A 143 1.12 -17.26 18.12
C TYR A 143 0.62 -16.75 19.49
N LYS A 144 -0.04 -15.58 19.52
CA LYS A 144 -0.78 -15.08 20.68
C LYS A 144 -2.28 -15.31 20.49
#